data_AF-C0EI76-F1
#
_entry.id   AF-C0EI76-F1
#
_cell.length_a   1.000
_cell.length_b   1.000
_cell.length_c   1.000
_cell.angle_alpha   90.00
_cell.angle_beta   90.00
_cell.angle_gamma   90.00
#
_symmetry.space_group_name_H-M   'P 1'
#
loop_
_entity.id
_entity.type
_entity.pdbx_description
1 polymer ?
#
loop_
_entity_poly.entity_id
_entity_poly.type
_entity_poly.pdbx_seq_one_letter_code
_entity_poly.pdbx_strand_id
1 'polypeptide(L)'
;IPIIQEIPKEQAVTFIQQYHYSKVMPRLNKFFLGFFMEGRLSGVVALGWGTQPLQTIRKLFPLHVLKTTDYIEIGKMCFLPGCNNTQYFGSLVISQMVKWLKANTRYLYLYTLADGIMGKCGYVYQASNFHYVGSFTTSVYRDSLTGEKIHPRSARILLEENAAFDGVARRYWLTFNYCQYKGIEKINGRMFRYLYPLTKSGRRILQSYPEYQGLAYPKDKDLCFTMRSAPGTYVPIPQPQFNKEVCQFNVQRY
;
A
#
# COMPACT_ATOMS: atom_id res chain seq x y z
N ILE A 1 -8.47 -8.87 23.95
CA ILE A 1 -7.93 -9.29 22.64
C ILE A 1 -9.08 -9.22 21.63
N PRO A 2 -8.93 -8.56 20.46
CA PRO A 2 -10.04 -8.42 19.52
C PRO A 2 -10.45 -9.78 18.94
N ILE A 3 -11.75 -9.97 18.74
CA ILE A 3 -12.31 -11.12 18.02
C ILE A 3 -12.16 -10.85 16.52
N ILE A 4 -11.63 -11.84 15.78
CA ILE A 4 -11.48 -11.78 14.33
C ILE A 4 -12.60 -12.55 13.65
N GLN A 5 -13.21 -11.97 12.63
CA GLN A 5 -14.24 -12.60 11.81
C GLN A 5 -14.14 -12.12 10.37
N GLU A 6 -14.44 -12.99 9.40
CA GLU A 6 -14.65 -12.56 8.02
C GLU A 6 -16.01 -11.86 7.89
N ILE A 7 -16.00 -10.66 7.30
CA ILE A 7 -17.17 -9.79 7.17
C ILE A 7 -17.55 -9.58 5.70
N PRO A 8 -18.82 -9.22 5.40
CA PRO A 8 -19.23 -8.87 4.05
C PRO A 8 -18.39 -7.73 3.46
N LYS A 9 -18.16 -7.81 2.14
CA LYS A 9 -17.36 -6.82 1.41
C LYS A 9 -17.92 -5.41 1.57
N GLU A 10 -19.23 -5.26 1.51
CA GLU A 10 -19.94 -3.98 1.58
C GLU A 10 -19.67 -3.29 2.93
N GLN A 11 -19.72 -4.07 4.02
CA GLN A 11 -19.41 -3.59 5.37
C GLN A 11 -17.95 -3.14 5.48
N ALA A 12 -17.02 -3.94 4.94
CA ALA A 12 -15.59 -3.62 4.95
C ALA A 12 -15.27 -2.37 4.12
N VAL A 13 -15.84 -2.25 2.92
CA VAL A 13 -15.66 -1.11 2.03
C VAL A 13 -16.18 0.17 2.69
N THR A 14 -17.36 0.13 3.31
CA THR A 14 -17.93 1.27 4.04
C THR A 14 -16.99 1.74 5.16
N PHE A 15 -16.48 0.81 5.97
CA PHE A 15 -15.53 1.13 7.03
C PHE A 15 -14.22 1.72 6.50
N ILE A 16 -13.66 1.13 5.44
CA ILE A 16 -12.40 1.60 4.82
C ILE A 16 -12.57 2.98 4.19
N GLN A 17 -13.69 3.24 3.52
CA GLN A 17 -14.01 4.54 2.96
C GLN A 17 -14.17 5.60 4.06
N GLN A 18 -14.64 5.23 5.25
CA GLN A 18 -14.72 6.18 6.35
C GLN A 18 -13.33 6.45 6.97
N TYR A 19 -12.59 5.41 7.34
CA TYR A 19 -11.44 5.55 8.23
C TYR A 19 -10.05 5.41 7.58
N HIS A 20 -9.94 4.82 6.39
CA HIS A 20 -8.65 4.70 5.71
C HIS A 20 -8.29 5.99 4.95
N TYR A 21 -7.01 6.34 4.95
CA TYR A 21 -6.49 7.55 4.28
C TYR A 21 -6.52 7.47 2.74
N SER A 22 -6.71 6.26 2.19
CA SER A 22 -6.80 6.00 0.77
C SER A 22 -8.08 5.20 0.52
N LYS A 23 -9.04 5.84 -0.13
CA LYS A 23 -10.41 5.35 -0.35
C LYS A 23 -10.53 4.34 -1.50
N VAL A 24 -9.50 4.27 -2.34
CA VAL A 24 -9.40 3.36 -3.50
C VAL A 24 -9.07 1.94 -3.04
N MET A 25 -9.88 0.96 -3.42
CA MET A 25 -9.65 -0.46 -3.08
C MET A 25 -8.89 -1.21 -4.18
N PRO A 26 -7.97 -2.13 -3.81
CA PRO A 26 -7.48 -3.13 -4.73
C PRO A 26 -8.61 -3.97 -5.32
N ARG A 27 -8.53 -4.29 -6.61
CA ARG A 27 -9.56 -5.14 -7.28
C ARG A 27 -9.43 -6.61 -6.93
N LEU A 28 -8.24 -7.06 -6.53
CA LEU A 28 -7.92 -8.46 -6.24
C LEU A 28 -7.98 -8.75 -4.73
N ASN A 29 -8.87 -8.08 -4.00
CA ASN A 29 -9.13 -8.42 -2.60
C ASN A 29 -9.86 -9.77 -2.54
N LYS A 30 -9.43 -10.62 -1.60
CA LYS A 30 -9.92 -11.97 -1.40
C LYS A 30 -10.65 -12.14 -0.07
N PHE A 31 -10.10 -11.57 1.00
CA PHE A 31 -10.71 -11.67 2.34
C PHE A 31 -10.90 -10.27 2.94
N PHE A 32 -12.00 -10.11 3.66
CA PHE A 32 -12.31 -8.91 4.43
C PHE A 32 -12.47 -9.31 5.90
N LEU A 33 -11.52 -8.92 6.73
CA LEU A 33 -11.48 -9.32 8.14
C LEU A 33 -11.88 -8.15 9.02
N GLY A 34 -12.92 -8.34 9.82
CA GLY A 34 -13.34 -7.45 10.89
C GLY A 34 -12.70 -7.83 12.23
N PHE A 35 -12.35 -6.81 13.01
CA PHE A 35 -11.78 -6.95 14.35
C PHE A 35 -12.69 -6.28 15.35
N PHE A 36 -13.25 -7.06 16.26
CA PHE A 36 -14.28 -6.61 17.20
C PHE A 36 -13.73 -6.51 18.62
N MET A 37 -13.96 -5.36 19.26
CA MET A 37 -13.73 -5.16 20.69
C MET A 37 -15.09 -4.95 21.35
N GLU A 38 -15.41 -5.75 22.36
CA GLU A 38 -16.69 -5.62 23.11
C GLU A 38 -17.92 -5.63 22.18
N GLY A 39 -17.88 -6.49 21.14
CA GLY A 39 -18.95 -6.60 20.15
C GLY A 39 -18.99 -5.49 19.08
N ARG A 40 -18.17 -4.44 19.21
CA ARG A 40 -18.09 -3.34 18.24
C ARG A 40 -17.00 -3.57 17.19
N LEU A 41 -17.32 -3.35 15.91
CA LEU A 41 -16.33 -3.36 14.82
C LEU A 41 -15.33 -2.21 15.01
N SER A 42 -14.11 -2.55 15.43
CA SER A 42 -13.05 -1.59 15.78
C SER A 42 -11.98 -1.45 14.71
N GLY A 43 -11.87 -2.42 13.81
CA GLY A 43 -10.90 -2.40 12.73
C GLY A 43 -11.27 -3.32 11.58
N VAL A 44 -10.77 -2.97 10.40
CA VAL A 44 -10.94 -3.76 9.17
C VAL A 44 -9.61 -3.92 8.47
N VAL A 45 -9.36 -5.15 8.00
CA VAL A 45 -8.25 -5.47 7.09
C VAL A 45 -8.80 -6.10 5.81
N ALA A 46 -8.42 -5.55 4.66
CA ALA A 46 -8.65 -6.19 3.37
C ALA A 46 -7.35 -6.87 2.90
N LEU A 47 -7.45 -8.16 2.62
CA LEU A 47 -6.35 -9.01 2.17
C LEU A 47 -6.56 -9.43 0.72
N GLY A 48 -5.49 -9.44 -0.06
CA GLY A 48 -5.56 -9.80 -1.48
C GLY A 48 -4.23 -9.64 -2.18
N TRP A 49 -4.24 -9.05 -3.37
CA TRP A 49 -3.01 -8.71 -4.08
C TRP A 49 -3.05 -7.31 -4.69
N GLY A 50 -1.86 -6.72 -4.84
CA GLY A 50 -1.63 -5.50 -5.60
C GLY A 50 -1.77 -5.69 -7.11
N THR A 51 -1.22 -4.74 -7.88
CA THR A 51 -1.44 -4.65 -9.33
C THR A 51 -0.67 -5.68 -10.16
N GLN A 52 0.44 -6.22 -9.66
CA GLN A 52 1.30 -7.16 -10.38
C GLN A 52 1.73 -8.34 -9.49
N PRO A 53 0.78 -9.20 -9.07
CA PRO A 53 1.02 -10.14 -7.98
C PRO A 53 2.19 -11.11 -8.25
N LEU A 54 2.24 -11.67 -9.47
CA LEU A 54 3.29 -12.62 -9.85
C LEU A 54 4.67 -11.96 -9.92
N GLN A 55 4.73 -10.72 -10.41
CA GLN A 55 6.00 -9.99 -10.52
C GLN A 55 6.51 -9.58 -9.13
N THR A 56 5.62 -9.20 -8.20
CA THR A 56 5.98 -8.88 -6.81
C THR A 56 6.71 -10.04 -6.15
N ILE A 57 6.11 -11.24 -6.14
CA ILE A 57 6.71 -12.37 -5.44
C ILE A 57 7.99 -12.87 -6.11
N ARG A 58 8.06 -12.88 -7.45
CA ARG A 58 9.27 -13.24 -8.20
C ARG A 58 10.41 -12.25 -7.97
N LYS A 59 10.10 -10.97 -7.83
CA LYS A 59 11.10 -9.94 -7.50
C LYS A 59 11.65 -10.09 -6.09
N LEU A 60 10.82 -10.52 -5.14
CA LEU A 60 11.24 -10.78 -3.77
C LEU A 60 12.07 -12.07 -3.67
N PHE A 61 11.74 -13.08 -4.48
CA PHE A 61 12.34 -14.40 -4.40
C PHE A 61 12.86 -14.89 -5.76
N PRO A 62 13.87 -14.23 -6.36
CA PRO A 62 14.33 -14.58 -7.72
C PRO A 62 14.90 -15.99 -7.84
N LEU A 63 15.53 -16.53 -6.79
CA LEU A 63 16.07 -17.88 -6.74
C LEU A 63 15.03 -19.01 -6.53
N HIS A 64 13.74 -18.67 -6.33
CA HIS A 64 12.68 -19.64 -6.07
C HIS A 64 11.50 -19.42 -7.01
N VAL A 65 10.90 -20.52 -7.50
CA VAL A 65 9.73 -20.44 -8.38
C VAL A 65 8.46 -20.35 -7.54
N LEU A 66 8.19 -19.17 -7.00
CA LEU A 66 6.97 -18.88 -6.25
C LEU A 66 5.83 -18.40 -7.17
N LYS A 67 4.60 -18.70 -6.76
CA LYS A 67 3.34 -18.38 -7.43
C LYS A 67 2.56 -17.33 -6.63
N THR A 68 1.56 -16.74 -7.28
CA THR A 68 0.64 -15.79 -6.61
C THR A 68 -0.13 -16.43 -5.45
N THR A 69 -0.32 -17.74 -5.48
CA THR A 69 -0.96 -18.52 -4.41
C THR A 69 -0.07 -18.76 -3.20
N ASP A 70 1.22 -18.41 -3.26
CA ASP A 70 2.16 -18.65 -2.15
C ASP A 70 2.19 -17.49 -1.16
N TYR A 71 1.53 -16.38 -1.47
CA TYR A 71 1.47 -15.23 -0.58
C TYR A 71 0.17 -14.46 -0.70
N ILE A 72 -0.11 -13.64 0.32
CA ILE A 72 -1.22 -12.69 0.34
C ILE A 72 -0.74 -11.35 0.89
N GLU A 73 -1.37 -10.26 0.46
CA GLU A 73 -0.98 -8.89 0.81
C GLU A 73 -2.02 -8.21 1.70
N ILE A 74 -1.55 -7.43 2.68
CA ILE A 74 -2.37 -6.42 3.36
C ILE A 74 -2.57 -5.24 2.40
N GLY A 75 -3.73 -5.18 1.75
CA GLY A 75 -4.06 -4.09 0.83
C GLY A 75 -4.59 -2.85 1.55
N LYS A 76 -5.39 -3.06 2.60
CA LYS A 76 -5.94 -1.99 3.45
C LYS A 76 -6.01 -2.45 4.89
N MET A 77 -5.67 -1.55 5.80
CA MET A 77 -5.80 -1.76 7.23
C MET A 77 -6.11 -0.42 7.88
N CYS A 78 -7.27 -0.31 8.52
CA CYS A 78 -7.68 0.88 9.26
C CYS A 78 -8.50 0.52 10.48
N PHE A 79 -8.45 1.40 11.47
CA PHE A 79 -9.10 1.23 12.77
C PHE A 79 -9.92 2.47 13.10
N LEU A 80 -10.85 2.33 14.04
CA LEU A 80 -11.52 3.48 14.64
C LEU A 80 -10.49 4.47 15.21
N PRO A 81 -10.75 5.79 15.19
CA PRO A 81 -9.82 6.80 15.70
C PRO A 81 -9.33 6.51 17.12
N GLY A 82 -10.23 6.12 18.04
CA GLY A 82 -9.87 5.78 19.42
C GLY A 82 -8.90 4.60 19.52
N CYS A 83 -8.93 3.65 18.58
CA CYS A 83 -8.02 2.52 18.56
C CYS A 83 -6.61 2.91 18.08
N ASN A 84 -6.50 3.89 17.17
CA ASN A 84 -5.20 4.36 16.67
C ASN A 84 -4.35 5.03 17.76
N ASN A 85 -4.98 5.62 18.76
CA ASN A 85 -4.30 6.34 19.85
C ASN A 85 -3.65 5.44 20.90
N THR A 86 -3.96 4.13 20.87
CA THR A 86 -3.49 3.18 21.89
C THR A 86 -2.06 2.68 21.66
N GLN A 87 -1.45 2.95 20.50
CA GLN A 87 -0.13 2.47 20.05
C GLN A 87 0.05 0.94 19.94
N TYR A 88 -0.79 0.10 20.58
CA TYR A 88 -0.67 -1.36 20.55
C TYR A 88 -1.75 -2.08 19.72
N PHE A 89 -2.90 -1.43 19.45
CA PHE A 89 -4.03 -2.09 18.79
C PHE A 89 -3.69 -2.67 17.42
N GLY A 90 -2.89 -1.95 16.61
CA GLY A 90 -2.46 -2.44 15.30
C GLY A 90 -1.66 -3.75 15.38
N SER A 91 -0.77 -3.87 16.37
CA SER A 91 0.00 -5.10 16.58
C SER A 91 -0.87 -6.26 17.07
N LEU A 92 -1.91 -5.99 17.88
CA LEU A 92 -2.90 -7.00 18.28
C LEU A 92 -3.71 -7.50 17.06
N VAL A 93 -4.17 -6.59 16.21
CA VAL A 93 -4.87 -6.91 14.96
C VAL A 93 -4.01 -7.82 14.08
N ILE A 94 -2.75 -7.43 13.84
CA ILE A 94 -1.82 -8.23 13.05
C ILE A 94 -1.58 -9.61 13.68
N SER A 95 -1.41 -9.69 15.00
CA SER A 95 -1.22 -10.96 15.70
C SER A 95 -2.41 -11.91 15.51
N GLN A 96 -3.65 -11.41 15.67
CA GLN A 96 -4.85 -12.20 15.44
C GLN A 96 -5.03 -12.58 13.97
N MET A 97 -4.73 -11.66 13.05
CA MET A 97 -4.75 -11.92 11.61
C MET A 97 -3.77 -13.02 11.20
N VAL A 98 -2.53 -13.01 11.73
CA VAL A 98 -1.54 -14.05 11.46
C VAL A 98 -2.03 -15.42 11.96
N LYS A 99 -2.65 -15.48 13.15
CA LYS A 99 -3.25 -16.72 13.67
C LYS A 99 -4.36 -17.21 12.76
N TRP A 100 -5.26 -16.32 12.36
CA TRP A 100 -6.36 -16.65 11.45
C TRP A 100 -5.84 -17.14 10.09
N LEU A 101 -4.85 -16.46 9.50
CA LEU A 101 -4.25 -16.87 8.23
C LEU A 101 -3.62 -18.26 8.32
N LYS A 102 -2.90 -18.56 9.40
CA LYS A 102 -2.28 -19.89 9.61
C LYS A 102 -3.32 -21.00 9.77
N ALA A 103 -4.46 -20.71 10.37
CA ALA A 103 -5.54 -21.68 10.58
C ALA A 103 -6.39 -21.91 9.32
N ASN A 104 -6.63 -20.86 8.52
CA ASN A 104 -7.62 -20.89 7.44
C ASN A 104 -7.01 -20.93 6.03
N THR A 105 -5.68 -20.76 5.91
CA THR A 105 -5.02 -20.68 4.60
C THR A 105 -3.72 -21.47 4.57
N ARG A 106 -3.15 -21.61 3.37
CA ARG A 106 -1.87 -22.30 3.13
C ARG A 106 -0.78 -21.38 2.56
N TYR A 107 -0.98 -20.06 2.63
CA TYR A 107 0.01 -19.09 2.16
C TYR A 107 1.33 -19.26 2.91
N LEU A 108 2.46 -19.10 2.21
CA LEU A 108 3.79 -19.09 2.81
C LEU A 108 4.09 -17.74 3.48
N TYR A 109 3.57 -16.65 2.91
CA TYR A 109 3.87 -15.30 3.36
C TYR A 109 2.64 -14.39 3.45
N LEU A 110 2.69 -13.50 4.43
CA LEU A 110 1.90 -12.29 4.49
C LEU A 110 2.81 -11.11 4.14
N TYR A 111 2.45 -10.39 3.08
CA TYR A 111 3.22 -9.27 2.54
C TYR A 111 2.49 -7.94 2.79
N THR A 112 3.23 -6.85 2.89
CA THR A 112 2.64 -5.50 2.93
C THR A 112 3.66 -4.45 2.50
N LEU A 113 3.11 -3.29 2.14
CA LEU A 113 3.86 -2.08 1.83
C LEU A 113 3.55 -1.00 2.86
N ALA A 114 4.59 -0.36 3.40
CA ALA A 114 4.42 0.92 4.08
C ALA A 114 4.54 2.06 3.05
N ASP A 115 3.51 2.91 2.99
CA ASP A 115 3.40 4.01 2.04
C ASP A 115 4.25 5.20 2.47
N GLY A 116 5.55 5.15 2.15
CA GLY A 116 6.51 6.20 2.50
C GLY A 116 6.19 7.54 1.85
N ILE A 117 5.46 7.56 0.72
CA ILE A 117 4.98 8.82 0.14
C ILE A 117 3.98 9.55 1.06
N MET A 118 3.30 8.80 1.94
CA MET A 118 2.40 9.32 2.96
C MET A 118 3.11 9.55 4.31
N GLY A 119 4.44 9.56 4.32
CA GLY A 119 5.25 9.74 5.53
C GLY A 119 5.27 8.51 6.45
N LYS A 120 5.00 7.30 5.92
CA LYS A 120 4.92 6.08 6.73
C LYS A 120 6.10 5.16 6.46
N CYS A 121 6.97 4.97 7.45
CA CYS A 121 8.05 3.98 7.40
C CYS A 121 7.59 2.57 7.82
N GLY A 122 6.40 2.42 8.42
CA GLY A 122 5.80 1.11 8.71
C GLY A 122 6.00 0.59 10.14
N TYR A 123 6.11 1.48 11.13
CA TYR A 123 6.32 1.13 12.55
C TYR A 123 5.47 -0.04 13.06
N VAL A 124 4.18 -0.10 12.72
CA VAL A 124 3.29 -1.19 13.14
C VAL A 124 3.75 -2.56 12.65
N TYR A 125 4.34 -2.66 11.45
CA TYR A 125 4.87 -3.90 10.90
C TYR A 125 6.19 -4.29 11.58
N GLN A 126 7.04 -3.29 11.85
CA GLN A 126 8.29 -3.47 12.61
C GLN A 126 8.00 -4.04 14.01
N ALA A 127 7.03 -3.46 14.71
CA ALA A 127 6.59 -3.90 16.03
C ALA A 127 5.86 -5.27 16.01
N SER A 128 5.47 -5.75 14.84
CA SER A 128 4.72 -7.01 14.67
C SER A 128 5.55 -8.13 14.05
N ASN A 129 6.88 -8.05 14.13
CA ASN A 129 7.82 -9.06 13.65
C ASN A 129 7.76 -9.33 12.14
N PHE A 130 7.37 -8.34 11.33
CA PHE A 130 7.60 -8.43 9.89
C PHE A 130 9.07 -8.18 9.59
N HIS A 131 9.65 -8.96 8.67
CA HIS A 131 10.96 -8.71 8.12
C HIS A 131 10.90 -7.58 7.09
N TYR A 132 11.75 -6.57 7.23
CA TYR A 132 11.96 -5.58 6.19
C TYR A 132 12.79 -6.19 5.05
N VAL A 133 12.28 -6.14 3.82
CA VAL A 133 12.89 -6.78 2.63
C VAL A 133 13.17 -5.75 1.53
N GLY A 134 13.65 -4.58 1.96
CA GLY A 134 14.05 -3.47 1.09
C GLY A 134 12.93 -2.52 0.70
N SER A 135 13.26 -1.57 -0.18
CA SER A 135 12.33 -0.54 -0.64
C SER A 135 12.46 -0.30 -2.15
N PHE A 136 11.54 0.48 -2.70
CA PHE A 136 11.61 0.96 -4.07
C PHE A 136 10.97 2.34 -4.19
N THR A 137 11.38 3.09 -5.19
CA THR A 137 10.76 4.38 -5.52
C THR A 137 9.44 4.14 -6.23
N THR A 138 8.41 4.86 -5.80
CA THR A 138 7.10 4.97 -6.46
C THR A 138 6.84 6.40 -6.87
N SER A 139 5.95 6.61 -7.84
CA SER A 139 5.50 7.94 -8.26
C SER A 139 4.00 8.08 -8.07
N VAL A 140 3.57 9.26 -7.62
CA VAL A 140 2.18 9.71 -7.66
C VAL A 140 2.12 11.08 -8.31
N TYR A 141 0.91 11.49 -8.67
CA TYR A 141 0.65 12.85 -9.09
C TYR A 141 -0.05 13.61 -7.97
N ARG A 142 0.09 14.94 -7.95
CA ARG A 142 -0.64 15.82 -7.04
C ARG A 142 -1.19 16.99 -7.83
N ASP A 143 -2.46 17.28 -7.69
CA ASP A 143 -3.02 18.54 -8.19
C ASP A 143 -2.50 19.70 -7.31
N SER A 144 -1.84 20.69 -7.90
CA SER A 144 -1.18 21.75 -7.14
C SER A 144 -2.15 22.70 -6.46
N LEU A 145 -3.38 22.81 -6.99
CA LEU A 145 -4.43 23.68 -6.46
C LEU A 145 -5.17 23.03 -5.28
N THR A 146 -5.71 21.84 -5.48
CA THR A 146 -6.54 21.16 -4.46
C THR A 146 -5.72 20.33 -3.48
N GLY A 147 -4.49 19.94 -3.86
CA GLY A 147 -3.67 19.00 -3.13
C GLY A 147 -4.10 17.53 -3.27
N GLU A 148 -5.05 17.20 -4.16
CA GLU A 148 -5.49 15.82 -4.35
C GLU A 148 -4.33 14.90 -4.77
N LYS A 149 -4.18 13.78 -4.07
CA LYS A 149 -3.25 12.71 -4.47
C LYS A 149 -3.85 11.90 -5.62
N ILE A 150 -3.27 11.98 -6.81
CA ILE A 150 -3.74 11.28 -8.00
C ILE A 150 -2.88 10.03 -8.25
N HIS A 151 -3.51 8.86 -8.25
CA HIS A 151 -2.80 7.62 -8.58
C HIS A 151 -2.78 7.40 -10.10
N PRO A 152 -1.62 7.05 -10.71
CA PRO A 152 -1.50 6.88 -12.16
C PRO A 152 -2.52 5.90 -12.77
N ARG A 153 -2.99 4.92 -11.99
CA ARG A 153 -3.95 3.90 -12.43
C ARG A 153 -5.41 4.31 -12.37
N SER A 154 -5.76 5.37 -11.63
CA SER A 154 -7.11 5.93 -11.56
C SER A 154 -7.26 7.17 -12.44
N ALA A 155 -6.16 7.75 -12.91
CA ALA A 155 -6.09 8.94 -13.75
C ALA A 155 -6.54 8.73 -15.22
N ARG A 156 -7.53 7.87 -15.51
CA ARG A 156 -7.92 7.52 -16.91
C ARG A 156 -8.28 8.76 -17.73
N ILE A 157 -9.15 9.63 -17.19
CA ILE A 157 -9.60 10.85 -17.87
C ILE A 157 -8.40 11.75 -18.17
N LEU A 158 -7.51 11.95 -17.19
CA LEU A 158 -6.28 12.73 -17.39
C LEU A 158 -5.34 12.10 -18.43
N LEU A 159 -5.30 10.77 -18.55
CA LEU A 159 -4.49 10.09 -19.55
C LEU A 159 -5.08 10.24 -20.96
N GLU A 160 -6.40 10.27 -21.10
CA GLU A 160 -7.11 10.54 -22.36
C GLU A 160 -6.90 11.99 -22.81
N GLU A 161 -7.08 12.94 -21.90
CA GLU A 161 -6.79 14.35 -22.15
C GLU A 161 -5.32 14.59 -22.52
N ASN A 162 -4.38 13.93 -21.80
CA ASN A 162 -2.96 13.99 -22.12
C ASN A 162 -2.62 13.38 -23.50
N ALA A 163 -3.29 12.29 -23.88
CA ALA A 163 -3.10 11.68 -25.19
C ALA A 163 -3.57 12.62 -26.31
N ALA A 164 -4.74 13.25 -26.14
CA ALA A 164 -5.25 14.26 -27.06
C ALA A 164 -4.33 15.50 -27.13
N PHE A 165 -3.84 15.98 -25.99
CA PHE A 165 -2.89 17.09 -25.90
C PHE A 165 -1.60 16.82 -26.70
N ASP A 166 -1.08 15.59 -26.61
CA ASP A 166 0.13 15.19 -27.33
C ASP A 166 -0.14 14.73 -28.78
N GLY A 167 -1.39 14.70 -29.23
CA GLY A 167 -1.77 14.19 -30.56
C GLY A 167 -1.49 12.70 -30.78
N VAL A 168 -1.51 11.90 -29.72
CA VAL A 168 -1.26 10.44 -29.78
C VAL A 168 -2.48 9.64 -29.38
N ALA A 169 -2.60 8.41 -29.87
CA ALA A 169 -3.75 7.56 -29.58
C ALA A 169 -3.89 7.19 -28.09
N ARG A 170 -2.77 7.07 -27.35
CA ARG A 170 -2.80 6.64 -25.94
C ARG A 170 -1.57 7.05 -25.15
N ARG A 171 -1.78 7.33 -23.87
CA ARG A 171 -0.74 7.48 -22.85
C ARG A 171 -0.98 6.54 -21.66
N TYR A 172 0.10 6.16 -20.99
CA TYR A 172 0.07 5.32 -19.77
C TYR A 172 0.60 6.08 -18.53
N TRP A 173 1.11 7.29 -18.74
CA TRP A 173 1.58 8.23 -17.72
C TRP A 173 1.36 9.66 -18.21
N LEU A 174 1.25 10.62 -17.29
CA LEU A 174 1.13 12.03 -17.60
C LEU A 174 2.50 12.59 -18.03
N THR A 175 2.54 13.23 -19.19
CA THR A 175 3.77 13.84 -19.70
C THR A 175 4.15 15.06 -18.88
N PHE A 176 5.38 15.53 -19.03
CA PHE A 176 5.84 16.73 -18.31
C PHE A 176 5.04 17.97 -18.74
N ASN A 177 4.89 18.19 -20.04
CA ASN A 177 4.19 19.35 -20.59
C ASN A 177 2.72 19.37 -20.20
N TYR A 178 2.02 18.23 -20.27
CA TYR A 178 0.63 18.14 -19.83
C TYR A 178 0.47 18.40 -18.33
N CYS A 179 1.38 17.86 -17.53
CA CYS A 179 1.44 18.15 -16.09
C CYS A 179 1.57 19.66 -15.83
N GLN A 180 2.46 20.36 -16.54
CA GLN A 180 2.58 21.82 -16.40
C GLN A 180 1.30 22.54 -16.83
N TYR A 181 0.73 22.17 -17.97
CA TYR A 181 -0.51 22.75 -18.49
C TYR A 181 -1.68 22.62 -17.50
N LYS A 182 -1.82 21.47 -16.83
CA LYS A 182 -2.90 21.21 -15.87
C LYS A 182 -2.59 21.63 -14.43
N GLY A 183 -1.38 22.08 -14.11
CA GLY A 183 -0.98 22.32 -12.73
C GLY A 183 -0.85 21.03 -11.90
N ILE A 184 -0.39 19.93 -12.51
CA ILE A 184 -0.19 18.64 -11.85
C ILE A 184 1.29 18.40 -11.60
N GLU A 185 1.65 18.16 -10.35
CA GLU A 185 3.00 17.79 -9.95
C GLU A 185 3.19 16.27 -10.04
N LYS A 186 4.40 15.82 -10.39
CA LYS A 186 4.79 14.41 -10.28
C LYS A 186 5.80 14.26 -9.14
N ILE A 187 5.41 13.50 -8.12
CA ILE A 187 6.18 13.33 -6.89
C ILE A 187 6.57 11.88 -6.75
N ASN A 188 7.84 11.65 -6.42
CA ASN A 188 8.36 10.35 -6.05
C ASN A 188 8.49 10.22 -4.53
N GLY A 189 8.26 9.02 -4.03
CA GLY A 189 8.53 8.63 -2.65
C GLY A 189 8.95 7.18 -2.55
N ARG A 190 9.36 6.73 -1.36
CA ARG A 190 9.70 5.33 -1.11
C ARG A 190 8.47 4.50 -0.74
N MET A 191 8.48 3.24 -1.13
CA MET A 191 7.60 2.18 -0.62
C MET A 191 8.46 1.15 0.08
N PHE A 192 8.21 0.90 1.36
CA PHE A 192 8.98 -0.05 2.15
C PHE A 192 8.28 -1.40 2.18
N ARG A 193 9.02 -2.47 1.89
CA ARG A 193 8.49 -3.83 1.78
C ARG A 193 8.66 -4.59 3.08
N TYR A 194 7.58 -5.21 3.52
CA TYR A 194 7.54 -6.00 4.73
C TYR A 194 6.97 -7.38 4.45
N LEU A 195 7.59 -8.39 5.02
CA LEU A 195 7.21 -9.79 4.83
C LEU A 195 7.15 -10.54 6.16
N TYR A 196 6.09 -11.30 6.37
CA TYR A 196 5.93 -12.16 7.52
C TYR A 196 5.80 -13.62 7.06
N PRO A 197 6.72 -14.53 7.44
CA PRO A 197 6.60 -15.94 7.11
C PRO A 197 5.49 -16.60 7.94
N LEU A 198 4.48 -17.14 7.25
CA LEU A 198 3.35 -17.84 7.85
C LEU A 198 3.65 -19.32 8.13
N THR A 199 4.62 -19.91 7.42
CA THR A 199 5.00 -21.32 7.57
C THR A 199 6.50 -21.48 7.87
N LYS A 200 6.88 -22.66 8.39
CA LYS A 200 8.30 -23.02 8.56
C LYS A 200 9.04 -23.08 7.23
N SER A 201 8.39 -23.56 6.17
CA SER A 201 8.95 -23.59 4.80
C SER A 201 9.21 -22.17 4.28
N GLY A 202 8.23 -21.26 4.39
CA GLY A 202 8.40 -19.87 4.00
C GLY A 202 9.54 -19.18 4.78
N ARG A 203 9.69 -19.48 6.07
CA ARG A 203 10.84 -19.00 6.85
C ARG A 203 12.18 -19.50 6.31
N ARG A 204 12.32 -20.78 6.00
CA ARG A 204 13.56 -21.35 5.44
C ARG A 204 13.92 -20.73 4.09
N ILE A 205 12.93 -20.56 3.21
CA ILE A 205 13.11 -19.89 1.92
C ILE A 205 13.56 -18.44 2.15
N LEU A 206 12.94 -17.70 3.09
CA LEU A 206 13.37 -16.33 3.38
C LEU A 206 14.84 -16.27 3.89
N GLN A 207 15.26 -17.25 4.68
CA GLN A 207 16.62 -17.33 5.21
C GLN A 207 17.68 -17.60 4.13
N SER A 208 17.31 -18.13 2.96
CA SER A 208 18.25 -18.33 1.85
C SER A 208 18.60 -17.05 1.09
N TYR A 209 18.05 -15.90 1.48
CA TYR A 209 18.32 -14.58 0.86
C TYR A 209 19.11 -13.71 1.84
N PRO A 210 20.46 -13.81 1.84
CA PRO A 210 21.32 -13.07 2.75
C PRO A 210 21.18 -11.54 2.58
N GLU A 211 20.76 -11.04 1.42
CA GLU A 211 20.52 -9.61 1.18
C GLU A 211 19.39 -9.02 2.04
N TYR A 212 18.52 -9.86 2.61
CA TYR A 212 17.47 -9.45 3.54
C TYR A 212 17.89 -9.59 5.01
N GLN A 213 19.03 -10.22 5.28
CA GLN A 213 19.52 -10.39 6.65
C GLN A 213 20.21 -9.11 7.14
N GLY A 214 19.94 -8.73 8.39
CA GLY A 214 20.58 -7.57 9.03
C GLY A 214 20.16 -6.20 8.50
N LEU A 215 19.16 -6.11 7.62
CA LEU A 215 18.65 -4.82 7.15
C LEU A 215 18.09 -4.00 8.32
N ALA A 216 18.57 -2.77 8.48
CA ALA A 216 18.01 -1.83 9.43
C ALA A 216 16.58 -1.45 9.01
N TYR A 217 15.66 -1.49 9.97
CA TYR A 217 14.29 -1.06 9.73
C TYR A 217 14.22 0.44 9.47
N PRO A 218 13.50 0.88 8.42
CA PRO A 218 13.46 2.29 8.06
C PRO A 218 12.79 3.11 9.16
N LYS A 219 13.29 4.31 9.38
CA LYS A 219 12.73 5.33 10.27
C LYS A 219 12.35 6.56 9.46
N ASP A 220 11.88 7.60 10.13
CA ASP A 220 11.40 8.80 9.44
C ASP A 220 12.52 9.50 8.63
N LYS A 221 13.78 9.41 9.08
CA LYS A 221 14.96 9.86 8.34
C LYS A 221 15.17 9.16 6.99
N ASP A 222 14.60 7.97 6.81
CA ASP A 222 14.70 7.19 5.57
C ASP A 222 13.59 7.52 4.57
N LEU A 223 12.65 8.40 4.94
CA LEU A 223 11.69 8.98 4.01
C LEU A 223 12.42 9.94 3.07
N CYS A 224 12.17 9.80 1.78
CA CYS A 224 12.80 10.62 0.75
C CYS A 224 11.74 10.96 -0.30
N PHE A 225 11.69 12.23 -0.67
CA PHE A 225 10.71 12.77 -1.61
C PHE A 225 11.43 13.60 -2.66
N THR A 226 11.05 13.41 -3.92
CA THR A 226 11.55 14.25 -5.02
C THR A 226 10.40 14.64 -5.94
N MET A 227 10.47 15.83 -6.54
CA MET A 227 9.50 16.33 -7.50
C MET A 227 10.14 16.46 -8.88
N ARG A 228 9.40 16.09 -9.92
CA ARG A 228 9.85 16.26 -11.31
C ARG A 228 9.90 17.75 -11.67
N SER A 229 11.09 18.28 -11.93
CA SER A 229 11.30 19.68 -12.34
C SER A 229 11.46 19.85 -13.85
N ALA A 230 11.94 18.81 -14.54
CA ALA A 230 12.06 18.76 -16.00
C ALA A 230 11.90 17.30 -16.48
N PRO A 231 11.80 17.03 -17.80
CA PRO A 231 11.77 15.66 -18.31
C PRO A 231 12.97 14.84 -17.80
N GLY A 232 12.71 13.80 -17.00
CA GLY A 232 13.73 12.94 -16.41
C GLY A 232 14.46 13.52 -15.18
N THR A 233 14.31 14.80 -14.88
CA THR A 233 15.00 15.48 -13.78
C THR A 233 14.11 15.65 -12.56
N TYR A 234 14.65 15.34 -11.38
CA TYR A 234 13.94 15.38 -10.11
C TYR A 234 14.74 16.13 -9.06
N VAL A 235 14.08 16.99 -8.31
CA VAL A 235 14.69 17.76 -7.20
C VAL A 235 14.16 17.29 -5.85
N PRO A 236 14.98 17.26 -4.79
CA PRO A 236 14.52 16.97 -3.43
C PRO A 236 13.45 17.96 -2.97
N ILE A 237 12.45 17.46 -2.25
CA ILE A 237 11.41 18.28 -1.63
C ILE A 237 11.14 17.82 -0.19
N PRO A 238 10.58 18.68 0.68
CA PRO A 238 10.03 18.22 1.96
C PRO A 238 8.87 17.23 1.74
N GLN A 239 8.43 16.58 2.82
CA GLN A 239 7.29 15.67 2.76
C GLN A 239 6.07 16.38 2.14
N PRO A 240 5.50 15.84 1.05
CA PRO A 240 4.36 16.45 0.40
C PRO A 240 3.11 16.33 1.29
N GLN A 241 2.34 17.41 1.32
CA GLN A 241 0.98 17.40 1.88
C GLN A 241 -0.01 16.98 0.79
N PHE A 242 -0.94 16.10 1.15
CA PHE A 242 -2.02 15.66 0.28
C PHE A 242 -3.36 15.93 0.96
N ASN A 243 -4.28 16.54 0.22
CA ASN A 243 -5.65 16.71 0.66
C ASN A 243 -6.41 15.38 0.47
N LYS A 244 -6.86 14.79 1.58
CA LYS A 244 -7.53 13.49 1.60
C LYS A 244 -9.04 13.58 1.39
N GLU A 245 -9.59 14.78 1.52
CA GLU A 245 -11.03 15.04 1.38
C GLU A 245 -11.42 15.32 -0.08
N VAL A 246 -10.45 15.57 -0.95
CA VAL A 246 -10.66 15.80 -2.38
C VAL A 246 -10.44 14.50 -3.16
N CYS A 247 -11.42 14.15 -4.00
CA CYS A 247 -11.40 12.96 -4.84
C CYS A 247 -12.06 13.24 -6.20
N GLN A 248 -11.50 14.16 -6.98
CA GLN A 248 -12.00 14.52 -8.31
C GLN A 248 -11.52 13.53 -9.37
N PHE A 249 -10.27 13.06 -9.26
CA PHE A 249 -9.64 12.23 -10.29
C PHE A 249 -9.55 10.75 -9.94
N ASN A 250 -9.77 10.38 -8.67
CA ASN A 250 -9.66 8.98 -8.20
C ASN A 250 -10.99 8.24 -8.03
N VAL A 251 -12.06 8.72 -8.65
CA VAL A 251 -13.41 8.15 -8.46
C VAL A 251 -13.44 6.68 -8.89
N GLN A 252 -13.77 5.79 -7.96
CA GLN A 252 -14.11 4.40 -8.22
C GLN A 252 -15.60 4.19 -7.97
N ARG A 253 -16.32 3.72 -9.00
CA ARG A 253 -17.66 3.17 -8.81
C ARG A 253 -17.51 1.75 -8.26
N TYR A 254 -18.16 1.48 -7.13
CA TYR A 254 -18.15 0.18 -6.45
C TYR A 254 -19.38 -0.63 -6.82
#